data_AF-A0A1Q8LHT5-F1
#
_entry.id   AF-A0A1Q8LHT5-F1
#
_cell.length_a   1.000
_cell.length_b   1.000
_cell.length_c   1.000
_cell.angle_alpha   90.00
_cell.angle_beta   90.00
_cell.angle_gamma   90.00
#
_symmetry.space_group_name_H-M   'P 1'
#
loop_
_entity.id
_entity.type
_entity.pdbx_description
1 polymer ?
#
loop_
_entity_poly.entity_id
_entity_poly.type
_entity_poly.pdbx_seq_one_letter_code
_entity_poly.pdbx_strand_id
1 'polypeptide(L)'
;MVSTVDNHPPPNVIIENPVNGHAHAAWAITTPIKVTNYGSRRSVRYGLSIEEALRRAVGCDPHYPARLIKNPFHPRWMTHFIHADTSTLDRFGGTLTPAGHMPGRGWHNQRRRTPVGHSRNETLFHGVRHFAYREMRHHWGDPEGYRAAIAREVAIRNADFDTPLGVTELGHISTSITDWTIRYSRMWNDGPAAYDQAFRAIQAARGRKGSGRNGGLAGNSRPGGLAGNSRPGGLVRGREQHAESLCRQAAMARAAYS
;
A
#
# COMPACT_ATOMS: atom_id res chain seq x y z
N MET A 1 -0.17 7.82 -29.52
CA MET A 1 0.07 6.57 -30.29
C MET A 1 0.67 5.55 -29.33
N VAL A 2 -0.16 4.69 -28.73
CA VAL A 2 0.30 3.59 -27.86
C VAL A 2 1.14 2.66 -28.73
N SER A 3 2.42 2.52 -28.37
CA SER A 3 3.43 1.80 -29.13
C SER A 3 3.06 0.32 -29.27
N THR A 4 3.02 -0.18 -30.50
CA THR A 4 2.71 -1.56 -30.92
C THR A 4 3.81 -2.58 -30.57
N VAL A 5 4.53 -2.38 -29.48
CA VAL A 5 5.80 -3.10 -29.21
C VAL A 5 5.63 -4.28 -28.25
N ASP A 6 4.45 -4.49 -27.65
CA ASP A 6 4.20 -5.61 -26.74
C ASP A 6 2.97 -6.44 -27.12
N ASN A 7 3.08 -7.77 -26.98
CA ASN A 7 2.06 -8.75 -27.37
C ASN A 7 0.87 -8.74 -26.39
N HIS A 8 0.02 -7.72 -26.50
CA HIS A 8 -1.13 -7.49 -25.64
C HIS A 8 -2.44 -7.40 -26.44
N PRO A 9 -3.59 -7.74 -25.83
CA PRO A 9 -4.89 -7.55 -26.46
C PRO A 9 -5.15 -6.04 -26.70
N PRO A 10 -5.73 -5.64 -27.85
CA PRO A 10 -6.08 -4.24 -28.08
C PRO A 10 -7.12 -3.77 -27.04
N PRO A 11 -7.05 -2.49 -26.59
CA PRO A 11 -8.08 -1.92 -25.74
C PRO A 11 -9.37 -1.70 -26.53
N ASN A 12 -10.52 -1.72 -25.85
CA ASN A 12 -11.80 -1.34 -26.44
C ASN A 12 -11.90 0.16 -26.66
N VAL A 13 -11.37 0.94 -25.70
CA VAL A 13 -11.46 2.39 -25.67
C VAL A 13 -10.15 2.98 -25.19
N ILE A 14 -9.71 4.05 -25.84
CA ILE A 14 -8.62 4.94 -25.40
C ILE A 14 -9.22 6.34 -25.20
N ILE A 15 -8.96 6.96 -24.05
CA ILE A 15 -9.49 8.28 -23.68
C ILE A 15 -8.31 9.19 -23.33
N GLU A 16 -7.97 10.09 -24.23
CA GLU A 16 -6.81 10.96 -24.13
C GLU A 16 -7.22 12.37 -23.65
N ASN A 17 -6.39 12.95 -22.80
CA ASN A 17 -6.46 14.38 -22.49
C ASN A 17 -5.60 15.14 -23.50
N PRO A 18 -6.19 15.89 -24.45
CA PRO A 18 -5.43 16.59 -25.49
C PRO A 18 -4.50 17.68 -24.92
N VAL A 19 -4.74 18.15 -23.68
CA VAL A 19 -3.96 19.23 -23.06
C VAL A 19 -2.62 18.74 -22.53
N ASN A 20 -2.54 17.53 -21.98
CA ASN A 20 -1.32 17.02 -21.33
C ASN A 20 -0.88 15.64 -21.83
N GLY A 21 -1.57 15.07 -22.83
CA GLY A 21 -1.25 13.77 -23.42
C GLY A 21 -1.56 12.56 -22.53
N HIS A 22 -2.09 12.74 -21.31
CA HIS A 22 -2.41 11.61 -20.43
C HIS A 22 -3.62 10.84 -20.95
N ALA A 23 -3.47 9.53 -21.12
CA ALA A 23 -4.51 8.67 -21.67
C ALA A 23 -4.94 7.56 -20.70
N HIS A 24 -6.20 7.15 -20.79
CA HIS A 24 -6.71 5.95 -20.13
C HIS A 24 -7.10 4.93 -21.20
N ALA A 25 -6.75 3.67 -20.99
CA ALA A 25 -7.20 2.56 -21.82
C ALA A 25 -8.16 1.67 -21.03
N ALA A 26 -9.20 1.17 -21.69
CA ALA A 26 -10.19 0.29 -21.09
C ALA A 26 -10.36 -0.99 -21.92
N TRP A 27 -10.43 -2.13 -21.23
CA TRP A 27 -10.74 -3.44 -21.80
C TRP A 27 -12.04 -3.96 -21.21
N ALA A 28 -12.96 -4.38 -22.07
CA ALA A 28 -14.27 -4.88 -21.69
C ALA A 28 -14.19 -6.38 -21.39
N ILE A 29 -14.57 -6.76 -20.17
CA ILE A 29 -14.68 -8.16 -19.77
C ILE A 29 -16.08 -8.70 -20.05
N THR A 30 -16.17 -9.94 -20.56
CA THR A 30 -17.47 -10.59 -20.85
C THR A 30 -18.25 -10.87 -19.57
N THR A 31 -17.59 -11.37 -18.53
CA THR A 31 -18.21 -11.71 -17.25
C THR A 31 -17.81 -10.70 -16.18
N PRO A 32 -18.75 -9.91 -15.63
CA PRO A 32 -18.44 -8.92 -14.60
C PRO A 32 -17.88 -9.56 -13.32
N ILE A 33 -16.89 -8.90 -12.71
CA ILE A 33 -16.32 -9.31 -11.43
C ILE A 33 -17.08 -8.61 -10.30
N LYS A 34 -17.73 -9.41 -9.43
CA LYS A 34 -18.35 -8.89 -8.20
C LYS A 34 -17.26 -8.56 -7.19
N VAL A 35 -17.07 -7.28 -6.89
CA VAL A 35 -16.06 -6.79 -5.93
C VAL A 35 -16.59 -6.66 -4.49
N THR A 36 -17.88 -6.88 -4.27
CA THR A 36 -18.51 -6.86 -2.94
C THR A 36 -18.11 -8.08 -2.10
N ASN A 37 -18.49 -8.10 -0.82
CA ASN A 37 -18.23 -9.23 0.09
C ASN A 37 -18.88 -10.55 -0.37
N TYR A 38 -19.86 -10.49 -1.26
CA TYR A 38 -20.52 -11.66 -1.87
C TYR A 38 -19.78 -12.18 -3.11
N GLY A 39 -18.73 -11.47 -3.56
CA GLY A 39 -17.95 -11.82 -4.73
C GLY A 39 -16.91 -12.92 -4.48
N SER A 40 -16.59 -13.67 -5.53
CA SER A 40 -15.52 -14.68 -5.48
C SER A 40 -14.17 -14.01 -5.29
N ARG A 41 -13.53 -14.24 -4.13
CA ARG A 41 -12.18 -13.75 -3.83
C ARG A 41 -11.14 -14.22 -4.86
N ARG A 42 -11.34 -15.41 -5.45
CA ARG A 42 -10.48 -15.94 -6.52
C ARG A 42 -10.63 -15.11 -7.79
N SER A 43 -11.85 -14.79 -8.18
CA SER A 43 -12.14 -13.99 -9.38
C SER A 43 -11.61 -12.56 -9.25
N VAL A 44 -11.80 -11.92 -8.09
CA VAL A 44 -11.24 -10.59 -7.82
C VAL A 44 -9.72 -10.62 -7.90
N ARG A 45 -9.05 -11.59 -7.28
CA ARG A 45 -7.58 -11.73 -7.37
C ARG A 45 -7.12 -11.93 -8.81
N TYR A 46 -7.81 -12.78 -9.57
CA TYR A 46 -7.43 -13.04 -10.95
C TYR A 46 -7.62 -11.81 -11.83
N GLY A 47 -8.76 -11.11 -11.70
CA GLY A 47 -9.00 -9.84 -12.40
C GLY A 47 -7.93 -8.79 -12.10
N LEU A 48 -7.54 -8.62 -10.83
CA LEU A 48 -6.45 -7.72 -10.45
C LEU A 48 -5.09 -8.14 -11.04
N SER A 49 -4.88 -9.44 -11.29
CA SER A 49 -3.64 -9.92 -11.92
C SER A 49 -3.62 -9.61 -13.42
N ILE A 50 -4.78 -9.74 -14.09
CA ILE A 50 -4.95 -9.35 -15.49
C ILE A 50 -4.79 -7.84 -15.66
N GLU A 51 -5.38 -7.04 -14.77
CA GLU A 51 -5.23 -5.58 -14.76
C GLU A 51 -3.76 -5.16 -14.63
N GLU A 52 -3.01 -5.76 -13.69
CA GLU A 52 -1.57 -5.52 -13.54
C GLU A 52 -0.76 -5.98 -14.76
N ALA A 53 -1.14 -7.11 -15.38
CA ALA A 53 -0.49 -7.60 -16.58
C ALA A 53 -0.72 -6.64 -17.77
N LEU A 54 -1.95 -6.16 -17.96
CA LEU A 54 -2.26 -5.14 -18.96
C LEU A 54 -1.49 -3.85 -18.71
N ARG A 55 -1.44 -3.37 -17.45
CA ARG A 55 -0.65 -2.20 -17.06
C ARG A 55 0.82 -2.34 -17.49
N ARG A 56 1.44 -3.49 -17.21
CA ARG A 56 2.82 -3.79 -17.62
C ARG A 56 2.96 -3.82 -19.14
N ALA A 57 2.01 -4.47 -19.81
CA ALA A 57 2.05 -4.66 -21.26
C ALA A 57 1.92 -3.35 -22.05
N VAL A 58 1.24 -2.34 -21.49
CA VAL A 58 1.15 -1.01 -22.12
C VAL A 58 2.11 0.02 -21.51
N GLY A 59 3.02 -0.40 -20.63
CA GLY A 59 3.95 0.52 -19.94
C GLY A 59 3.26 1.60 -19.09
N CYS A 60 2.06 1.33 -18.57
CA CYS A 60 1.27 2.30 -17.81
C CYS A 60 1.88 2.57 -16.42
N ASP A 61 1.68 3.79 -15.92
CA ASP A 61 2.18 4.26 -14.63
C ASP A 61 1.82 3.28 -13.49
N PRO A 62 2.82 2.71 -12.78
CA PRO A 62 2.59 1.82 -11.65
C PRO A 62 1.87 2.48 -10.46
N HIS A 63 1.76 3.80 -10.41
CA HIS A 63 1.10 4.53 -9.32
C HIS A 63 -0.35 4.92 -9.61
N TYR A 64 -0.84 4.68 -10.83
CA TYR A 64 -2.22 4.93 -11.17
C TYR A 64 -3.11 3.78 -10.64
N PRO A 65 -4.03 4.03 -9.69
CA PRO A 65 -4.75 2.96 -9.00
C PRO A 65 -5.91 2.37 -9.81
N ALA A 66 -6.11 2.79 -11.07
CA ALA A 66 -7.16 2.33 -11.99
C ALA A 66 -8.61 2.38 -11.48
N ARG A 67 -8.89 3.16 -10.41
CA ARG A 67 -10.24 3.25 -9.81
C ARG A 67 -11.19 4.21 -10.52
N LEU A 68 -10.67 5.22 -11.20
CA LEU A 68 -11.47 6.28 -11.84
C LEU A 68 -10.99 6.53 -13.25
N ILE A 69 -11.83 6.22 -14.24
CA ILE A 69 -11.51 6.52 -15.63
C ILE A 69 -12.10 7.87 -16.08
N LYS A 70 -11.51 8.50 -17.11
CA LYS A 70 -12.13 9.62 -17.81
C LYS A 70 -13.47 9.17 -18.40
N ASN A 71 -14.47 10.03 -18.40
CA ASN A 71 -15.76 9.72 -19.03
C ASN A 71 -15.61 9.78 -20.56
N PRO A 72 -15.71 8.68 -21.32
CA PRO A 72 -15.47 8.67 -22.76
C PRO A 72 -16.43 9.56 -23.56
N PHE A 73 -17.59 9.90 -23.02
CA PHE A 73 -18.62 10.72 -23.69
C PHE A 73 -18.49 12.21 -23.40
N HIS A 74 -17.55 12.63 -22.55
CA HIS A 74 -17.39 14.04 -22.23
C HIS A 74 -16.55 14.74 -23.31
N PRO A 75 -17.00 15.88 -23.89
CA PRO A 75 -16.40 16.50 -25.07
C PRO A 75 -14.97 17.04 -24.85
N ARG A 76 -14.55 17.20 -23.59
CA ARG A 76 -13.17 17.60 -23.21
C ARG A 76 -12.10 16.58 -23.62
N TRP A 77 -12.48 15.32 -23.82
CA TRP A 77 -11.53 14.23 -24.05
C TRP A 77 -11.52 13.82 -25.52
N MET A 78 -10.34 13.44 -26.01
CA MET A 78 -10.22 12.79 -27.31
C MET A 78 -10.39 11.29 -27.08
N THR A 79 -11.56 10.76 -27.45
CA THR A 79 -11.92 9.35 -27.24
C THR A 79 -11.84 8.58 -28.54
N HIS A 80 -11.16 7.43 -28.51
CA HIS A 80 -11.08 6.47 -29.60
C HIS A 80 -11.76 5.17 -29.18
N PHE A 81 -12.89 4.84 -29.81
CA PHE A 81 -13.52 3.53 -29.70
C PHE A 81 -12.88 2.59 -30.74
N ILE A 82 -12.12 1.61 -30.28
CA ILE A 82 -11.34 0.72 -31.13
C ILE A 82 -12.20 -0.46 -31.59
N HIS A 83 -12.89 -1.13 -30.65
CA HIS A 83 -13.81 -2.23 -30.95
C HIS A 83 -14.81 -2.47 -29.79
N ALA A 84 -15.92 -3.12 -30.10
CA ALA A 84 -16.98 -3.46 -29.14
C ALA A 84 -16.82 -4.84 -28.48
N ASP A 85 -15.92 -5.69 -29.01
CA ASP A 85 -15.79 -7.07 -28.53
C ASP A 85 -15.37 -7.17 -27.06
N THR A 86 -16.03 -8.05 -26.32
CA THR A 86 -15.64 -8.37 -24.93
C THR A 86 -14.73 -9.60 -24.91
N SER A 87 -13.92 -9.73 -23.86
CA SER A 87 -13.09 -10.93 -23.66
C SER A 87 -13.23 -11.50 -22.26
N THR A 88 -13.11 -12.82 -22.14
CA THR A 88 -13.06 -13.48 -20.84
C THR A 88 -11.69 -13.25 -20.19
N LEU A 89 -11.63 -13.34 -18.85
CA LEU A 89 -10.35 -13.28 -18.14
C LEU A 89 -9.38 -14.38 -18.57
N ASP A 90 -9.90 -15.55 -18.96
CA ASP A 90 -9.09 -16.66 -19.45
C ASP A 90 -8.48 -16.35 -20.82
N ARG A 91 -9.22 -15.70 -21.72
CA ARG A 91 -8.68 -15.22 -23.00
C ARG A 91 -7.56 -14.20 -22.78
N PHE A 92 -7.75 -13.25 -21.87
CA PHE A 92 -6.69 -12.31 -21.50
C PHE A 92 -5.48 -13.02 -20.91
N GLY A 93 -5.68 -13.98 -20.00
CA GLY A 93 -4.60 -14.78 -19.43
C GLY A 93 -3.84 -15.58 -20.49
N GLY A 94 -4.54 -16.12 -21.49
CA GLY A 94 -3.95 -16.86 -22.62
C GLY A 94 -3.02 -16.02 -23.48
N THR A 95 -3.29 -14.72 -23.64
CA THR A 95 -2.40 -13.78 -24.36
C THR A 95 -1.27 -13.26 -23.46
N LEU A 96 -1.59 -12.86 -22.23
CA LEU A 96 -0.67 -12.14 -21.35
C LEU A 96 0.34 -13.05 -20.65
N THR A 97 0.02 -14.34 -20.47
CA THR A 97 0.93 -15.29 -19.82
C THR A 97 2.14 -15.63 -20.69
N PRO A 98 1.98 -16.04 -21.97
CA PRO A 98 3.12 -16.30 -22.85
C PRO A 98 3.94 -15.04 -23.15
N ALA A 99 3.30 -13.86 -23.15
CA ALA A 99 3.97 -12.57 -23.28
C ALA A 99 4.78 -12.16 -22.04
N GLY A 100 4.71 -12.93 -20.95
CA GLY A 100 5.51 -12.67 -19.74
C GLY A 100 5.02 -11.49 -18.88
N HIS A 101 3.84 -10.94 -19.15
CA HIS A 101 3.33 -9.77 -18.44
C HIS A 101 2.67 -10.13 -17.09
N MET A 102 2.29 -11.40 -16.89
CA MET A 102 1.62 -11.83 -15.66
C MET A 102 2.46 -11.57 -14.40
N PRO A 103 1.86 -11.09 -13.30
CA PRO A 103 2.59 -10.89 -12.05
C PRO A 103 3.06 -12.23 -11.45
N GLY A 104 4.26 -12.22 -10.87
CA GLY A 104 4.88 -13.39 -10.25
C GLY A 104 4.12 -13.92 -9.01
N ARG A 105 4.46 -15.15 -8.60
CA ARG A 105 3.91 -15.75 -7.38
C ARG A 105 4.19 -14.85 -6.17
N GLY A 106 3.17 -14.62 -5.35
CA GLY A 106 3.28 -13.77 -4.16
C GLY A 106 3.05 -12.27 -4.42
N TRP A 107 2.85 -11.83 -5.66
CA TRP A 107 2.54 -10.42 -5.96
C TRP A 107 1.34 -9.89 -5.16
N HIS A 108 0.27 -10.66 -4.99
CA HIS A 108 -0.85 -10.24 -4.14
C HIS A 108 -0.47 -10.02 -2.66
N ASN A 109 0.53 -10.76 -2.15
CA ASN A 109 1.03 -10.59 -0.79
C ASN A 109 1.97 -9.39 -0.72
N GLN A 110 2.82 -9.22 -1.73
CA GLN A 110 3.65 -8.03 -1.88
C GLN A 110 2.77 -6.78 -1.97
N ARG A 111 1.77 -6.75 -2.85
CA ARG A 111 0.77 -5.68 -2.96
C ARG A 111 0.00 -5.42 -1.65
N ARG A 112 -0.11 -6.40 -0.74
CA ARG A 112 -0.69 -6.17 0.60
C ARG A 112 0.30 -5.56 1.58
N ARG A 113 1.60 -5.85 1.46
CA ARG A 113 2.67 -5.43 2.37
C ARG A 113 3.35 -4.12 1.92
N THR A 114 3.58 -4.02 0.63
CA THR A 114 4.16 -2.93 -0.14
C THR A 114 3.23 -2.71 -1.32
N PRO A 115 2.15 -1.93 -1.13
CA PRO A 115 1.12 -1.80 -2.14
C PRO A 115 1.60 -1.04 -3.39
N VAL A 116 2.28 -1.75 -4.30
CA VAL A 116 2.54 -1.29 -5.66
C VAL A 116 1.17 -1.05 -6.31
N GLY A 117 0.90 0.16 -6.79
CA GLY A 117 -0.42 0.55 -7.33
C GLY A 117 -1.38 1.22 -6.37
N HIS A 118 -1.00 1.48 -5.11
CA HIS A 118 -1.73 2.46 -4.30
C HIS A 118 -1.21 3.84 -4.66
N SER A 119 -2.12 4.78 -4.92
CA SER A 119 -1.71 6.16 -5.13
C SER A 119 -0.96 6.64 -3.88
N ARG A 120 -0.05 7.59 -4.07
CA ARG A 120 0.64 8.28 -2.96
C ARG A 120 -0.35 8.72 -1.87
N ASN A 121 -1.54 9.18 -2.28
CA ASN A 121 -2.65 9.51 -1.41
C ASN A 121 -3.11 8.34 -0.52
N GLU A 122 -3.41 7.18 -1.12
CA GLU A 122 -3.90 6.01 -0.38
C GLU A 122 -2.82 5.48 0.59
N THR A 123 -1.56 5.47 0.16
CA THR A 123 -0.42 5.13 1.01
C THR A 123 -0.31 6.07 2.20
N LEU A 124 -0.38 7.39 1.95
CA LEU A 124 -0.30 8.41 2.99
C LEU A 124 -1.48 8.32 3.96
N PHE A 125 -2.71 8.19 3.45
CA PHE A 125 -3.92 8.03 4.26
C PHE A 125 -3.84 6.79 5.16
N HIS A 126 -3.45 5.63 4.61
CA HIS A 126 -3.33 4.41 5.40
C HIS A 126 -2.23 4.48 6.45
N GLY A 127 -1.08 5.09 6.13
CA GLY A 127 -0.01 5.32 7.10
C GLY A 127 -0.47 6.23 8.24
N VAL A 128 -1.06 7.38 7.90
CA VAL A 128 -1.44 8.41 8.87
C VAL A 128 -2.62 7.99 9.73
N ARG A 129 -3.66 7.34 9.20
CA ARG A 129 -4.83 6.98 10.02
C ARG A 129 -4.47 6.07 11.21
N HIS A 130 -3.47 5.18 11.05
CA HIS A 130 -3.04 4.29 12.13
C HIS A 130 -2.28 5.05 13.22
N PHE A 131 -1.49 6.05 12.85
CA PHE A 131 -0.94 7.02 13.79
C PHE A 131 -2.08 7.79 14.48
N ALA A 132 -3.03 8.30 13.71
CA ALA A 132 -4.13 9.14 14.18
C ALA A 132 -4.99 8.46 15.26
N TYR A 133 -5.26 7.16 15.14
CA TYR A 133 -6.01 6.39 16.16
C TYR A 133 -5.29 6.29 17.51
N ARG A 134 -3.95 6.34 17.49
CA ARG A 134 -3.14 6.35 18.71
C ARG A 134 -2.99 7.76 19.25
N GLU A 135 -2.77 8.71 18.36
CA GLU A 135 -2.52 10.11 18.69
C GLU A 135 -3.71 10.77 19.37
N MET A 136 -4.93 10.42 18.95
CA MET A 136 -6.20 10.92 19.50
C MET A 136 -6.24 11.01 21.03
N ARG A 137 -5.67 10.03 21.74
CA ARG A 137 -5.70 9.97 23.21
C ARG A 137 -4.96 11.11 23.91
N HIS A 138 -4.16 11.88 23.17
CA HIS A 138 -3.42 13.03 23.66
C HIS A 138 -4.18 14.35 23.46
N HIS A 139 -5.34 14.33 22.79
CA HIS A 139 -6.09 15.52 22.37
C HIS A 139 -7.57 15.45 22.77
N TRP A 140 -7.88 14.81 23.89
CA TRP A 140 -9.26 14.75 24.39
C TRP A 140 -9.80 16.15 24.66
N GLY A 141 -10.95 16.49 24.07
CA GLY A 141 -11.54 17.82 24.21
C GLY A 141 -10.83 18.93 23.42
N ASP A 142 -9.79 18.60 22.64
CA ASP A 142 -9.06 19.54 21.79
C ASP A 142 -9.08 19.09 20.31
N PRO A 143 -10.18 19.34 19.58
CA PRO A 143 -10.27 19.03 18.16
C PRO A 143 -9.22 19.75 17.31
N GLU A 144 -8.84 20.98 17.65
CA GLU A 144 -7.90 21.75 16.85
C GLU A 144 -6.45 21.29 17.05
N GLY A 145 -6.06 20.98 18.28
CA GLY A 145 -4.77 20.33 18.56
C GLY A 145 -4.65 19.00 17.85
N TYR A 146 -5.73 18.20 17.84
CA TYR A 146 -5.77 16.96 17.08
C TYR A 146 -5.61 17.18 15.58
N ARG A 147 -6.36 18.12 14.99
CA ARG A 147 -6.23 18.46 13.55
C ARG A 147 -4.82 18.91 13.20
N ALA A 148 -4.21 19.76 14.03
CA ALA A 148 -2.85 20.22 13.82
C ALA A 148 -1.82 19.08 13.92
N ALA A 149 -2.00 18.14 14.85
CA ALA A 149 -1.13 16.96 14.99
C ALA A 149 -1.20 16.06 13.75
N ILE A 150 -2.41 15.79 13.23
CA ILE A 150 -2.58 14.97 12.03
C ILE A 150 -2.02 15.70 10.80
N ALA A 151 -2.26 17.00 10.64
CA ALA A 151 -1.73 17.78 9.52
C ALA A 151 -0.19 17.76 9.47
N ARG A 152 0.47 17.90 10.63
CA ARG A 152 1.94 17.77 10.73
C ARG A 152 2.40 16.39 10.31
N GLU A 153 1.75 15.35 10.80
CA GLU A 153 2.12 13.97 10.49
C GLU A 153 1.94 13.64 9.00
N VAL A 154 0.88 14.15 8.37
CA VAL A 154 0.65 14.07 6.92
C VAL A 154 1.81 14.73 6.17
N ALA A 155 2.24 15.93 6.58
CA ALA A 155 3.34 16.64 5.95
C ALA A 155 4.68 15.89 6.09
N ILE A 156 4.97 15.35 7.28
CA ILE A 156 6.19 14.57 7.55
C ILE A 156 6.25 13.35 6.63
N ARG A 157 5.19 12.53 6.61
CA ARG A 157 5.18 11.31 5.76
C ARG A 157 5.14 11.61 4.26
N ASN A 158 4.62 12.76 3.86
CA ASN A 158 4.63 13.16 2.45
C ASN A 158 6.04 13.51 1.96
N ALA A 159 6.92 13.99 2.85
CA ALA A 159 8.31 14.31 2.54
C ALA A 159 9.14 13.06 2.18
N ASP A 160 8.68 11.87 2.57
CA ASP A 160 9.35 10.60 2.26
C ASP A 160 9.11 10.13 0.81
N PHE A 161 8.19 10.75 0.06
CA PHE A 161 7.94 10.40 -1.34
C PHE A 161 8.95 11.07 -2.28
N ASP A 162 9.47 10.32 -3.26
CA ASP A 162 10.31 10.85 -4.34
C ASP A 162 9.64 12.02 -5.10
N THR A 163 8.32 11.98 -5.21
CA THR A 163 7.50 13.08 -5.74
C THR A 163 6.36 13.37 -4.76
N PRO A 164 6.52 14.38 -3.88
CA PRO A 164 5.52 14.73 -2.87
C PRO A 164 4.16 15.11 -3.47
N LEU A 165 3.09 14.89 -2.71
CA LEU A 165 1.75 15.38 -3.04
C LEU A 165 1.63 16.89 -2.80
N GLY A 166 0.72 17.53 -3.54
CA GLY A 166 0.44 18.96 -3.41
C GLY A 166 -0.33 19.32 -2.13
N VAL A 167 -0.20 20.57 -1.71
CA VAL A 167 -0.74 21.08 -0.42
C VAL A 167 -2.24 20.85 -0.26
N THR A 168 -3.03 21.07 -1.32
CA THR A 168 -4.49 20.84 -1.30
C THR A 168 -4.83 19.39 -0.99
N GLU A 169 -4.07 18.45 -1.57
CA GLU A 169 -4.31 17.02 -1.37
C GLU A 169 -3.94 16.57 0.05
N LEU A 170 -2.87 17.13 0.63
CA LEU A 170 -2.53 16.94 2.04
C LEU A 170 -3.64 17.45 2.95
N GLY A 171 -4.20 18.63 2.65
CA GLY A 171 -5.33 19.20 3.37
C GLY A 171 -6.53 18.25 3.38
N HIS A 172 -6.92 17.73 2.21
CA HIS A 172 -8.03 16.78 2.10
C HIS A 172 -7.79 15.48 2.89
N ILE A 173 -6.57 14.92 2.84
CA ILE A 173 -6.23 13.70 3.60
C ILE A 173 -6.35 13.97 5.10
N SER A 174 -5.76 15.08 5.57
CA SER A 174 -5.81 15.46 6.99
C SER A 174 -7.24 15.63 7.46
N THR A 175 -8.04 16.44 6.76
CA THR A 175 -9.45 16.69 7.08
C THR A 175 -10.26 15.40 7.08
N SER A 176 -10.05 14.51 6.11
CA SER A 176 -10.78 13.24 6.03
C SER A 176 -10.56 12.37 7.29
N ILE A 177 -9.31 12.27 7.74
CA ILE A 177 -8.96 11.48 8.93
C ILE A 177 -9.53 12.13 10.19
N THR A 178 -9.33 13.43 10.36
CA THR A 178 -9.73 14.15 11.58
C THR A 178 -11.24 14.19 11.72
N ASP A 179 -11.95 14.53 10.65
CA ASP A 179 -13.40 14.64 10.66
C ASP A 179 -14.05 13.29 10.93
N TRP A 180 -13.55 12.23 10.30
CA TRP A 180 -14.12 10.90 10.55
C TRP A 180 -13.92 10.51 12.01
N THR A 181 -12.73 10.77 12.55
CA THR A 181 -12.41 10.44 13.94
C THR A 181 -13.30 11.23 14.90
N ILE A 182 -13.42 12.54 14.72
CA ILE A 182 -14.21 13.41 15.61
C ILE A 182 -15.71 13.13 15.49
N ARG A 183 -16.23 12.92 14.27
CA ARG A 183 -17.69 12.81 14.04
C ARG A 183 -18.22 11.40 14.28
N TYR A 184 -17.47 10.36 13.89
CA TYR A 184 -18.01 9.00 13.80
C TYR A 184 -17.28 7.98 14.67
N SER A 185 -16.07 8.26 15.16
CA SER A 185 -15.37 7.30 15.99
C SER A 185 -16.00 7.21 17.37
N ARG A 186 -16.46 6.01 17.73
CA ARG A 186 -16.82 5.69 19.12
C ARG A 186 -15.68 5.96 20.09
N MET A 187 -14.43 5.76 19.66
CA MET A 187 -13.29 6.04 20.54
C MET A 187 -13.22 7.53 20.92
N TRP A 188 -13.54 8.44 19.98
CA TRP A 188 -13.59 9.88 20.26
C TRP A 188 -14.83 10.24 21.09
N ASN A 189 -16.00 9.75 20.66
CA ASN A 189 -17.30 10.14 21.18
C ASN A 189 -17.63 9.54 22.55
N ASP A 190 -17.19 8.31 22.83
CA ASP A 190 -17.43 7.64 24.11
C ASP A 190 -16.47 8.14 25.21
N GLY A 191 -15.44 8.90 24.82
CA GLY A 191 -14.52 9.58 25.72
C GLY A 191 -13.43 8.69 26.36
N PRO A 192 -12.56 9.30 27.18
CA PRO A 192 -11.35 8.65 27.70
C PRO A 192 -11.64 7.45 28.61
N ALA A 193 -12.69 7.51 29.44
CA ALA A 193 -13.01 6.43 30.37
C ALA A 193 -13.41 5.13 29.66
N ALA A 194 -14.27 5.22 28.64
CA ALA A 194 -14.69 4.07 27.83
C ALA A 194 -13.51 3.51 27.02
N TYR A 195 -12.67 4.40 26.48
CA TYR A 195 -11.44 4.01 25.78
C TYR A 195 -10.49 3.22 26.69
N ASP A 196 -10.21 3.71 27.90
CA ASP A 196 -9.30 3.07 28.85
C ASP A 196 -9.81 1.70 29.29
N GLN A 197 -11.12 1.56 29.51
CA GLN A 197 -11.74 0.27 29.82
C GLN A 197 -11.55 -0.72 28.67
N ALA A 198 -11.85 -0.30 27.43
CA ALA A 198 -11.67 -1.14 26.25
C ALA A 198 -10.21 -1.51 26.03
N PHE A 199 -9.29 -0.57 26.23
CA PHE A 199 -7.85 -0.80 26.10
C PHE A 199 -7.35 -1.81 27.13
N ARG A 200 -7.71 -1.64 28.41
CA ARG A 200 -7.39 -2.59 29.49
C ARG A 200 -7.93 -3.99 29.19
N ALA A 201 -9.17 -4.10 28.70
CA ALA A 201 -9.76 -5.37 28.32
C ALA A 201 -8.99 -6.06 27.18
N ILE A 202 -8.58 -5.31 26.16
CA ILE A 202 -7.76 -5.81 25.05
C ILE A 202 -6.39 -6.27 25.56
N GLN A 203 -5.71 -5.50 26.42
CA GLN A 203 -4.41 -5.89 26.98
C GLN A 203 -4.53 -7.13 27.88
N ALA A 204 -5.56 -7.23 28.71
CA ALA A 204 -5.81 -8.41 29.53
C ALA A 204 -6.04 -9.67 28.66
N ALA A 205 -6.82 -9.55 27.58
CA ALA A 205 -7.03 -10.65 26.64
C ALA A 205 -5.73 -11.08 25.93
N ARG A 206 -4.89 -10.10 25.54
CA ARG A 206 -3.56 -10.37 24.95
C ARG A 206 -2.62 -11.04 25.95
N GLY A 207 -2.59 -10.57 27.19
CA GLY A 207 -1.80 -11.15 28.28
C GLY A 207 -2.15 -12.62 28.53
N ARG A 208 -3.45 -12.95 28.59
CA ARG A 208 -3.92 -14.35 28.71
C ARG A 208 -3.48 -15.25 27.56
N LYS A 209 -3.45 -14.71 26.33
CA LYS A 209 -2.98 -15.45 25.15
C LYS A 209 -1.45 -15.62 25.14
N GLY A 210 -0.72 -14.67 25.73
CA GLY A 210 0.74 -14.72 25.88
C GLY A 210 1.21 -15.68 26.98
N SER A 211 0.51 -15.72 28.13
CA SER A 211 0.85 -16.62 29.23
C SER A 211 0.71 -18.09 28.86
N GLY A 212 -0.27 -18.45 28.01
CA GLY A 212 -0.42 -19.81 27.46
C GLY A 212 0.73 -20.27 26.55
N ARG A 213 1.59 -19.36 26.07
CA ARG A 213 2.79 -19.70 25.28
C ARG A 213 4.07 -19.80 26.12
N ASN A 214 4.14 -19.14 27.27
CA ASN A 214 5.33 -19.12 28.14
C ASN A 214 5.22 -20.05 29.37
N GLY A 215 4.07 -20.71 29.59
CA GLY A 215 3.85 -21.60 30.74
C GLY A 215 4.54 -22.99 30.66
N GLY A 216 5.32 -23.27 29.62
CA GLY A 216 6.00 -24.57 29.44
C GLY A 216 7.41 -24.66 30.04
N LEU A 217 7.95 -23.59 30.61
CA LEU A 217 9.33 -23.54 31.12
C LEU A 217 9.39 -22.89 32.52
N ALA A 218 8.68 -23.46 33.49
CA ALA A 218 8.95 -23.16 34.90
C ALA A 218 8.44 -24.31 35.78
N GLY A 219 9.38 -25.06 36.37
CA GLY A 219 9.06 -25.97 37.47
C GLY A 219 9.78 -27.31 37.42
N ASN A 220 11.10 -27.33 37.59
CA ASN A 220 11.71 -28.45 38.30
C ASN A 220 12.84 -27.95 39.20
N SER A 221 12.45 -27.46 40.36
CA SER A 221 13.35 -27.19 41.48
C SER A 221 13.81 -28.53 42.04
N ARG A 222 15.10 -28.88 41.90
CA ARG A 222 15.74 -29.94 42.69
C ARG A 222 16.60 -29.32 43.79
N PRO A 223 16.56 -29.82 45.03
CA PRO A 223 17.28 -29.22 46.15
C PRO A 223 18.71 -29.78 46.28
N GLY A 224 19.63 -28.94 46.74
CA GLY A 224 20.81 -29.29 47.56
C GLY A 224 21.96 -30.08 46.91
N GLY A 225 23.15 -29.47 46.88
CA GLY A 225 24.41 -30.19 46.63
C GLY A 225 25.60 -29.25 46.46
N LEU A 226 26.35 -29.04 47.55
CA LEU A 226 27.68 -28.40 47.57
C LEU A 226 28.70 -29.22 46.78
N ALA A 227 29.53 -28.58 45.94
CA ALA A 227 30.98 -28.81 45.79
C ALA A 227 31.55 -28.19 44.50
N GLY A 228 32.72 -27.55 44.63
CA GLY A 228 33.82 -27.77 43.68
C GLY A 228 34.06 -26.73 42.58
N ASN A 229 35.08 -25.91 42.80
CA ASN A 229 35.83 -25.13 41.80
C ASN A 229 36.09 -25.87 40.48
N SER A 230 36.16 -25.12 39.37
CA SER A 230 37.32 -25.04 38.45
C SER A 230 37.01 -24.16 37.22
N ARG A 231 37.74 -23.05 37.04
CA ARG A 231 38.08 -22.51 35.70
C ARG A 231 39.30 -23.30 35.19
N PRO A 232 39.46 -23.55 33.88
CA PRO A 232 40.04 -22.58 32.93
C PRO A 232 39.34 -22.65 31.55
N GLY A 233 39.54 -21.83 30.52
CA GLY A 233 40.52 -20.80 30.18
C GLY A 233 40.56 -20.69 28.64
N GLY A 234 40.86 -19.50 28.12
CA GLY A 234 41.26 -19.26 26.72
C GLY A 234 40.13 -19.19 25.67
N LEU A 235 40.25 -18.46 24.55
CA LEU A 235 41.29 -17.58 24.05
C LEU A 235 40.72 -16.87 22.79
N VAL A 236 40.62 -15.54 22.83
CA VAL A 236 41.06 -14.55 21.81
C VAL A 236 40.45 -14.53 20.39
N ARG A 237 40.16 -13.26 19.99
CA ARG A 237 40.19 -12.58 18.67
C ARG A 237 38.78 -12.21 18.18
N GLY A 238 38.39 -10.94 18.03
CA GLY A 238 39.15 -9.70 17.86
C GLY A 238 39.00 -9.20 16.41
N ARG A 239 38.79 -7.88 16.29
CA ARG A 239 38.62 -7.01 15.09
C ARG A 239 37.16 -6.72 14.72
N GLU A 240 36.58 -5.53 14.98
CA GLU A 240 36.98 -4.15 14.58
C GLU A 240 37.34 -4.08 13.10
N GLN A 241 36.85 -3.21 12.22
CA GLN A 241 36.21 -1.91 12.32
C GLN A 241 35.96 -1.45 10.85
N HIS A 242 35.06 -0.47 10.65
CA HIS A 242 35.07 0.54 9.58
C HIS A 242 34.82 0.13 8.11
N ALA A 243 33.83 0.77 7.47
CA ALA A 243 34.09 1.97 6.67
C ALA A 243 32.80 2.47 5.98
N GLU A 244 32.39 3.68 6.36
CA GLU A 244 31.60 4.58 5.53
C GLU A 244 32.40 4.99 4.28
N SER A 245 31.68 5.51 3.28
CA SER A 245 32.11 6.58 2.35
C SER A 245 32.31 6.21 0.86
N LEU A 246 31.43 6.79 0.04
CA LEU A 246 31.65 7.36 -1.31
C LEU A 246 31.95 6.43 -2.51
N CYS A 247 31.01 6.39 -3.46
CA CYS A 247 31.32 6.75 -4.86
C CYS A 247 30.04 7.13 -5.65
N ARG A 248 29.84 8.44 -5.82
CA ARG A 248 29.07 9.04 -6.93
C ARG A 248 30.00 9.09 -8.14
N GLN A 249 29.49 8.74 -9.32
CA GLN A 249 29.67 9.39 -10.65
C GLN A 249 29.77 8.38 -11.80
N ALA A 250 28.78 8.43 -12.69
CA ALA A 250 29.03 8.56 -14.12
C ALA A 250 27.77 9.17 -14.77
N ALA A 251 27.87 10.44 -15.13
CA ALA A 251 26.94 11.18 -15.96
C ALA A 251 27.49 11.30 -17.39
N MET A 252 26.61 11.73 -18.31
CA MET A 252 26.82 12.17 -19.70
C MET A 252 26.56 11.11 -20.80
N ALA A 253 25.99 11.43 -21.98
CA ALA A 253 25.17 12.53 -22.49
C ALA A 253 24.81 12.20 -23.97
N ARG A 254 23.77 12.88 -24.48
CA ARG A 254 23.47 13.24 -25.90
C ARG A 254 22.89 12.21 -26.88
N ALA A 255 21.66 12.49 -27.32
CA ALA A 255 21.31 13.13 -28.62
C ALA A 255 19.78 13.44 -28.58
N ALA A 256 19.29 14.69 -28.56
CA ALA A 256 19.30 15.76 -29.57
C ALA A 256 18.52 15.41 -30.86
N TYR A 257 17.30 15.98 -30.96
CA TYR A 257 16.61 16.52 -32.14
C TYR A 257 16.45 15.64 -33.40
N SER A 258 15.21 15.17 -33.64
CA SER A 258 14.42 15.29 -34.89
C SER A 258 12.98 14.88 -34.63
#